data_AF-A0A9E4X178-F1
#
_entry.id   AF-A0A9E4X178-F1
#
_cell.length_a   1.000
_cell.length_b   1.000
_cell.length_c   1.000
_cell.angle_alpha   90.00
_cell.angle_beta   90.00
_cell.angle_gamma   90.00
#
_symmetry.space_group_name_H-M   'P 1'
#
loop_
_entity.id
_entity.type
_entity.pdbx_description
1 polymer ?
#
loop_
_entity_poly.entity_id
_entity_poly.type
_entity_poly.pdbx_seq_one_letter_code
_entity_poly.pdbx_strand_id
1 'polypeptide(L)'
;SGTVEPTLGMGVRKSGRTTAFTSGQITVLEATIDVNYGGGRTARFEGQIVSGPMSQGGDSGSLLVAGDSLQAVGLLYAGSNQATIFNPIEEVMAALNVEL
;
A
#
# COMPACT_ATOMS: atom_id res chain seq x y z
N SER A 1 -17.04 -3.21 -9.37
CA SER A 1 -15.98 -2.18 -9.36
C SER A 1 -14.63 -2.89 -9.47
N GLY A 2 -13.62 -2.23 -10.05
CA GLY A 2 -12.24 -2.73 -10.09
C GLY A 2 -11.49 -2.60 -8.75
N THR A 3 -12.10 -1.97 -7.75
CA THR A 3 -11.58 -1.75 -6.39
C THR A 3 -12.37 -2.49 -5.33
N VAL A 4 -11.75 -2.64 -4.16
CA VAL A 4 -12.40 -3.06 -2.92
C VAL A 4 -11.81 -2.28 -1.75
N GLU A 5 -12.69 -1.83 -0.85
CA GLU A 5 -12.29 -1.12 0.36
C GLU A 5 -11.46 -2.02 1.30
N PRO A 6 -10.37 -1.50 1.90
CA PRO A 6 -9.52 -2.28 2.78
C PRO A 6 -10.23 -2.58 4.10
N THR A 7 -10.06 -3.80 4.62
CA THR A 7 -10.57 -4.20 5.95
C THR A 7 -9.47 -4.83 6.80
N LEU A 8 -9.56 -4.69 8.12
CA LEU A 8 -8.59 -5.31 9.04
C LEU A 8 -8.60 -6.84 8.88
N GLY A 9 -7.41 -7.44 8.78
CA GLY A 9 -7.24 -8.88 8.55
C GLY A 9 -7.48 -9.31 7.09
N MET A 10 -7.83 -8.40 6.18
CA MET A 10 -7.95 -8.71 4.76
C MET A 10 -6.63 -9.28 4.24
N GLY A 11 -6.67 -10.48 3.67
CA GLY A 11 -5.55 -11.05 2.93
C GLY A 11 -5.28 -10.23 1.68
N VAL A 12 -4.00 -9.93 1.42
CA VAL A 12 -3.57 -9.08 0.30
C VAL A 12 -2.30 -9.62 -0.33
N ARG A 13 -2.04 -9.21 -1.58
CA ARG A 13 -0.87 -9.60 -2.36
C ARG A 13 -0.39 -8.47 -3.26
N LYS A 14 0.91 -8.48 -3.57
CA LYS A 14 1.51 -7.54 -4.52
C LYS A 14 2.61 -8.21 -5.34
N SER A 15 2.90 -7.64 -6.50
CA SER A 15 4.06 -7.98 -7.32
C SER A 15 4.97 -6.75 -7.46
N GLY A 16 6.23 -6.88 -7.09
CA GLY A 16 7.22 -5.79 -7.16
C GLY A 16 8.55 -6.23 -7.74
N ARG A 17 9.34 -5.26 -8.22
CA ARG A 17 10.61 -5.52 -8.91
C ARG A 17 11.61 -6.24 -8.01
N THR A 18 11.68 -5.88 -6.73
CA THR A 18 12.74 -6.32 -5.82
C THR A 18 12.36 -7.61 -5.11
N THR A 19 11.13 -7.71 -4.60
CA THR A 19 10.69 -8.89 -3.83
C THR A 19 9.81 -9.84 -4.62
N ALA A 20 9.61 -9.61 -5.92
CA ALA A 20 8.69 -10.35 -6.77
C ALA A 20 7.28 -10.40 -6.15
N PHE A 21 6.66 -11.58 -6.14
CA PHE A 21 5.35 -11.80 -5.55
C PHE A 21 5.44 -11.99 -4.04
N THR A 22 4.64 -11.23 -3.30
CA THR A 22 4.53 -11.32 -1.84
C THR A 22 3.07 -11.21 -1.41
N SER A 23 2.72 -11.83 -0.29
CA SER A 23 1.39 -11.77 0.30
C SER A 23 1.46 -11.49 1.81
N GLY A 24 0.36 -11.05 2.37
CA GLY A 24 0.25 -10.70 3.78
C GLY A 24 -1.20 -10.35 4.13
N GLN A 25 -1.37 -9.60 5.22
CA GLN A 25 -2.66 -9.13 5.69
C GLN A 25 -2.59 -7.67 6.10
N ILE A 26 -3.71 -6.96 5.98
CA ILE A 26 -3.85 -5.61 6.49
C ILE A 26 -3.92 -5.66 8.02
N THR A 27 -3.03 -4.92 8.69
CA THR A 27 -2.91 -4.91 10.15
C THR A 27 -3.38 -3.58 10.76
N VAL A 28 -3.34 -2.49 10.00
CA VAL A 28 -3.82 -1.16 10.44
C VAL A 28 -4.50 -0.45 9.27
N LEU A 29 -5.56 0.29 9.58
CA LEU A 29 -6.25 1.21 8.69
C LEU A 29 -6.16 2.64 9.25
N GLU A 30 -6.39 3.64 8.41
CA GLU A 30 -6.41 5.06 8.80
C GLU A 30 -5.15 5.54 9.54
N ALA A 31 -3.99 4.95 9.23
CA ALA A 31 -2.76 5.29 9.91
C ALA A 31 -2.24 6.67 9.51
N THR A 32 -1.73 7.42 10.49
CA THR A 32 -0.89 8.61 10.26
C THR A 32 0.58 8.21 10.30
N ILE A 33 1.29 8.42 9.21
CA ILE A 33 2.66 7.95 9.01
C ILE A 33 3.57 9.12 8.63
N ASP A 34 4.71 9.22 9.31
CA ASP A 34 5.82 10.09 8.92
C ASP A 34 6.85 9.31 8.10
N VAL A 35 7.08 9.75 6.86
CA VAL A 35 8.06 9.15 5.96
C VAL A 35 9.24 10.11 5.77
N ASN A 36 10.43 9.63 6.13
CA ASN A 36 11.69 10.36 5.93
C ASN A 36 12.21 10.14 4.50
N TYR A 37 12.34 11.23 3.74
CA TYR A 37 12.84 11.24 2.35
C TYR A 37 14.31 11.69 2.24
N GLY A 38 15.04 11.67 3.35
CA GLY A 38 16.42 12.12 3.44
C GLY A 38 16.60 13.64 3.33
N GLY A 39 17.80 14.10 3.68
CA GLY A 39 18.14 15.53 3.62
C GLY A 39 17.31 16.40 4.57
N GLY A 40 16.88 15.84 5.71
CA GLY A 40 16.06 16.54 6.70
C GLY A 40 14.59 16.70 6.31
N ARG A 41 14.13 16.09 5.20
CA ARG A 41 12.76 16.19 4.72
C ARG A 41 11.93 15.01 5.19
N THR A 42 10.82 15.31 5.87
CA THR A 42 9.82 14.33 6.31
C THR A 42 8.46 14.79 5.78
N ALA A 43 7.69 13.85 5.24
CA ALA A 43 6.31 14.10 4.85
C ALA A 43 5.38 13.25 5.71
N ARG A 44 4.24 13.83 6.09
CA ARG A 44 3.18 13.16 6.84
C ARG A 44 2.08 12.74 5.89
N PHE A 45 1.61 11.50 6.04
CA PHE A 45 0.50 10.93 5.30
C PHE A 45 -0.55 10.45 6.30
N GLU A 46 -1.82 10.70 6.01
CA GLU A 46 -2.97 10.31 6.83
C GLU A 46 -3.87 9.36 6.03
N GLY A 47 -4.70 8.56 6.68
CA GLY A 47 -5.59 7.63 5.97
C GLY A 47 -4.90 6.40 5.38
N GLN A 48 -3.70 6.04 5.88
CA GLN A 48 -2.86 5.05 5.22
C GLN A 48 -3.19 3.61 5.64
N ILE A 49 -2.99 2.67 4.70
CA ILE A 49 -3.13 1.23 4.92
C ILE A 49 -1.76 0.66 5.29
N VAL A 50 -1.72 -0.20 6.31
CA VAL A 50 -0.48 -0.86 6.77
C VAL A 50 -0.63 -2.37 6.74
N SER A 51 0.40 -3.06 6.26
CA SER A 51 0.59 -4.50 6.43
C SER A 51 1.93 -4.80 7.11
N GLY A 52 2.21 -6.09 7.35
CA GLY A 52 3.55 -6.56 7.71
C GLY A 52 4.60 -6.28 6.63
N PRO A 53 5.88 -6.66 6.85
CA PRO A 53 6.95 -6.36 5.91
C PRO A 53 6.81 -7.20 4.63
N MET A 54 6.21 -6.60 3.60
CA MET A 54 5.95 -7.24 2.30
C MET A 54 6.84 -6.69 1.19
N SER A 55 7.69 -5.69 1.46
CA SER A 55 8.38 -4.94 0.41
C SER A 55 9.77 -4.49 0.77
N GLN A 56 10.57 -4.23 -0.26
CA GLN A 56 11.86 -3.56 -0.14
C GLN A 56 11.94 -2.37 -1.09
N GLY A 57 12.99 -1.57 -0.92
CA GLY A 57 13.32 -0.49 -1.85
C GLY A 57 13.33 -0.98 -3.29
N GLY A 58 12.55 -0.32 -4.14
CA GLY A 58 12.34 -0.71 -5.54
C GLY A 58 10.99 -1.35 -5.86
N ASP A 59 10.19 -1.69 -4.85
CA ASP A 59 8.80 -2.12 -5.02
C ASP A 59 7.80 -0.95 -5.00
N SER A 60 8.27 0.27 -4.73
CA SER A 60 7.43 1.49 -4.78
C SER A 60 6.68 1.57 -6.10
N GLY A 61 5.38 1.85 -6.04
CA GLY A 61 4.47 1.83 -7.18
C GLY A 61 3.78 0.48 -7.44
N SER A 62 4.15 -0.59 -6.73
CA SER A 62 3.40 -1.86 -6.81
C SER A 62 1.96 -1.70 -6.33
N LEU A 63 1.03 -2.25 -7.10
CA LEU A 63 -0.38 -2.35 -6.74
C LEU A 63 -0.57 -3.42 -5.65
N LEU A 64 -1.29 -3.07 -4.58
CA LEU A 64 -1.82 -3.99 -3.60
C LEU A 64 -3.19 -4.48 -4.07
N VAL A 65 -3.33 -5.81 -4.16
CA VAL A 65 -4.52 -6.49 -4.66
C VAL A 65 -5.08 -7.36 -3.54
N ALA A 66 -6.40 -7.51 -3.50
CA ALA A 66 -7.05 -8.45 -2.61
C ALA A 66 -6.50 -9.87 -2.78
N GLY A 67 -6.41 -10.61 -1.69
CA GLY A 67 -5.83 -11.95 -1.65
C GLY A 67 -6.71 -12.99 -2.35
N ASP A 68 -8.03 -12.81 -2.30
CA ASP A 68 -9.06 -13.72 -2.80
C ASP A 68 -9.70 -13.26 -4.13
N SER A 69 -9.43 -12.03 -4.56
CA SER A 69 -9.95 -11.48 -5.81
C SER A 69 -8.86 -10.76 -6.62
N LEU A 70 -9.27 -10.12 -7.72
CA LEU A 70 -8.40 -9.28 -8.56
C LEU A 70 -8.66 -7.79 -8.35
N GLN A 71 -9.37 -7.42 -7.28
CA GLN A 71 -9.69 -6.03 -6.98
C GLN A 71 -8.51 -5.31 -6.35
N ALA A 72 -8.28 -4.07 -6.77
CA ALA A 72 -7.26 -3.21 -6.22
C ALA A 72 -7.66 -2.70 -4.83
N VAL A 73 -6.67 -2.55 -3.94
CA VAL A 73 -6.85 -2.12 -2.55
C VAL A 73 -6.01 -0.88 -2.23
N GLY A 74 -4.76 -0.84 -2.69
CA GLY A 74 -3.87 0.28 -2.40
C GLY A 74 -2.64 0.37 -3.29
N LEU A 75 -1.87 1.44 -3.13
CA LEU A 75 -0.64 1.72 -3.90
C LEU A 75 0.55 1.88 -2.96
N LEU A 76 1.56 1.03 -3.13
CA LEU A 76 2.76 1.00 -2.28
C LEU A 76 3.62 2.25 -2.49
N TYR A 77 3.95 2.97 -1.42
CA TYR A 77 4.88 4.11 -1.49
C TYR A 77 6.01 4.10 -0.45
N ALA A 78 5.83 3.40 0.67
CA ALA A 78 6.85 3.29 1.72
C ALA A 78 6.89 1.88 2.32
N GLY A 79 8.04 1.53 2.91
CA GLY A 79 8.23 0.24 3.57
C GLY A 79 9.50 0.18 4.40
N SER A 80 9.52 -0.78 5.32
CA SER A 80 10.63 -1.08 6.23
C SER A 80 10.66 -2.58 6.54
N ASN A 81 11.61 -3.01 7.38
CA ASN A 81 11.66 -4.38 7.88
C ASN A 81 10.51 -4.75 8.84
N GLN A 82 9.65 -3.78 9.20
CA GLN A 82 8.53 -3.98 10.12
C GLN A 82 7.16 -3.87 9.43
N ALA A 83 7.06 -3.08 8.37
CA ALA A 83 5.77 -2.76 7.76
C ALA A 83 5.92 -2.31 6.31
N THR A 84 4.86 -2.50 5.54
CA THR A 84 4.67 -1.89 4.21
C THR A 84 3.44 -0.99 4.25
N ILE A 85 3.53 0.16 3.59
CA ILE A 85 2.54 1.24 3.69
C ILE A 85 2.02 1.59 2.30
N PHE A 86 0.70 1.73 2.21
CA PHE A 86 -0.02 1.94 0.97
C PHE A 86 -1.00 3.10 1.10
N ASN A 87 -1.11 3.89 0.03
CA ASN A 87 -2.23 4.82 -0.13
C ASN A 87 -3.48 4.01 -0.51
N PRO A 88 -4.69 4.35 -0.02
CA PRO A 88 -5.93 3.75 -0.51
C PRO A 88 -6.08 3.95 -2.02
N ILE A 89 -6.44 2.89 -2.76
CA ILE A 89 -6.47 2.99 -4.23
C ILE A 89 -7.54 3.98 -4.71
N GLU A 90 -8.66 4.09 -4.01
CA GLU A 90 -9.75 4.99 -4.40
C GLU A 90 -9.31 6.46 -4.34
N GLU A 91 -8.54 6.85 -3.31
CA GLU A 91 -7.97 8.20 -3.22
C GLU A 91 -6.96 8.50 -4.34
N VAL A 92 -6.11 7.51 -4.68
CA VAL A 92 -5.14 7.65 -5.77
C VAL A 92 -5.87 7.88 -7.10
N MET A 93 -6.90 7.07 -7.38
CA MET A 93 -7.69 7.20 -8.61
C MET A 93 -8.44 8.52 -8.68
N ALA A 94 -9.03 8.96 -7.57
CA ALA A 94 -9.72 10.25 -7.49
C ALA A 94 -8.75 11.42 -7.74
N ALA A 95 -7.57 11.40 -7.13
CA ALA A 95 -6.54 12.43 -7.32
C ALA A 95 -6.02 12.50 -8.78
N LEU A 96 -5.99 11.36 -9.48
CA LEU A 96 -5.55 11.27 -10.87
C LEU A 96 -6.68 11.38 -11.90
N ASN A 97 -7.94 11.38 -11.46
CA ASN A 97 -9.14 11.36 -12.30
C ASN A 97 -9.14 10.20 -13.31
N VAL A 98 -8.99 8.97 -12.80
CA VAL A 98 -8.97 7.72 -13.58
C VAL A 98 -9.90 6.66 -13.00
N GLU A 99 -10.30 5.69 -13.81
CA GLU A 99 -11.13 4.54 -13.43
C GLU A 99 -10.48 3.23 -13.90
N LEU A 100 -10.82 2.12 -13.24
CA LEU A 100 -10.34 0.75 -13.53
C LEU A 100 -11.38 -0.10 -14.27
#